data_AF-A0A9P7KIF8-F1
#
_entry.id   AF-A0A9P7KIF8-F1
#
_cell.length_a   1.000
_cell.length_b   1.000
_cell.length_c   1.000
_cell.angle_alpha   90.00
_cell.angle_beta   90.00
_cell.angle_gamma   90.00
#
_symmetry.space_group_name_H-M   'P 1'
#
loop_
_entity.id
_entity.type
_entity.pdbx_description
1 polymer ?
#
loop_
_entity_poly.entity_id
_entity_poly.type
_entity_poly.pdbx_seq_one_letter_code
_entity_poly.pdbx_strand_id
1 'polypeptide(L)'
;MEFPFFPVLHRMFGARPNVVPILVSAGVRPNGGQTIWYQPPDDSVIDPALCSSPQPITPPNLLQTPIPSSPVTPTPQACPPKPSTNSCLALEKAAAIKVIPQKCSIVEAMITISQQTFDAFERKNMLEQATAQRVQALAEFKEGLISKDEWQKEIRRIKRQFSPPSPQPLTTPRHNLDGDYSEEDA
;
A
#
# COMPACT_ATOMS: atom_id res chain seq x y z
N MET A 1 -9.45 25.52 -40.61
CA MET A 1 -10.41 25.74 -39.51
C MET A 1 -9.60 25.96 -38.25
N GLU A 2 -9.52 27.20 -37.78
CA GLU A 2 -8.73 27.57 -36.62
C GLU A 2 -9.67 27.62 -35.41
N PHE A 3 -9.39 26.87 -34.35
CA PHE A 3 -10.26 26.75 -33.18
C PHE A 3 -9.95 27.90 -32.20
N PRO A 4 -10.79 28.94 -32.11
CA PRO A 4 -10.43 30.20 -31.44
C PRO A 4 -10.22 30.06 -29.93
N PHE A 5 -10.68 28.97 -29.33
CA PHE A 5 -10.53 28.70 -27.89
C PHE A 5 -9.24 27.97 -27.52
N PHE A 6 -8.53 27.39 -28.50
CA PHE A 6 -7.34 26.58 -28.23
C PHE A 6 -6.20 27.37 -27.58
N PRO A 7 -5.87 28.61 -28.01
CA PRO A 7 -4.78 29.37 -27.38
C PRO A 7 -5.09 29.76 -25.93
N VAL A 8 -6.35 30.06 -25.63
CA VAL A 8 -6.80 30.46 -24.28
C VAL A 8 -6.80 29.24 -23.35
N LEU A 9 -7.28 28.10 -23.83
CA LEU A 9 -7.29 26.85 -23.08
C LEU A 9 -5.84 26.38 -22.81
N HIS A 10 -4.98 26.41 -23.83
CA HIS A 10 -3.58 26.06 -23.71
C HIS A 10 -2.81 27.02 -22.79
N ARG A 11 -3.21 28.29 -22.70
CA ARG A 11 -2.66 29.24 -21.73
C ARG A 11 -3.12 28.95 -20.30
N MET A 12 -4.39 28.58 -20.09
CA MET A 12 -4.88 28.16 -18.76
C MET A 12 -4.20 26.89 -18.26
N PHE A 13 -4.04 25.89 -19.12
CA PHE A 13 -3.45 24.60 -18.73
C PHE A 13 -1.92 24.55 -18.83
N GLY A 14 -1.31 25.40 -19.67
CA GLY A 14 0.15 25.47 -19.85
C GLY A 14 0.87 26.44 -18.90
N ALA A 15 0.16 27.40 -18.29
CA ALA A 15 0.76 28.36 -17.35
C ALA A 15 0.91 27.84 -15.92
N ARG A 16 0.40 26.65 -15.62
CA ARG A 16 0.72 25.95 -14.37
C ARG A 16 1.79 24.92 -14.72
N PRO A 17 3.10 25.20 -14.51
CA PRO A 17 4.04 24.10 -14.40
C PRO A 17 3.41 23.10 -13.43
N ASN A 18 3.45 21.81 -13.78
CA ASN A 18 2.92 20.76 -12.93
C ASN A 18 3.76 20.70 -11.65
N VAL A 19 3.52 21.63 -10.72
CA VAL A 19 4.07 21.69 -9.36
C VAL A 19 3.23 20.73 -8.51
N VAL A 20 2.97 19.55 -9.03
CA VAL A 20 2.77 18.40 -8.15
C VAL A 20 4.18 17.89 -7.93
N PRO A 21 4.84 18.24 -6.80
CA PRO A 21 6.14 17.68 -6.49
C PRO A 21 6.05 16.16 -6.61
N ILE A 22 7.10 15.56 -7.18
CA ILE A 22 7.17 14.12 -7.38
C ILE A 22 7.07 13.46 -6.00
N LEU A 23 5.88 12.98 -5.67
CA LEU A 23 5.60 12.29 -4.43
C LEU A 23 5.87 10.81 -4.66
N VAL A 24 6.90 10.29 -4.01
CA VAL A 24 7.12 8.84 -3.96
C VAL A 24 6.51 8.34 -2.67
N SER A 25 5.31 7.76 -2.75
CA SER A 25 4.75 7.00 -1.64
C SER A 25 5.48 5.66 -1.57
N ALA A 26 6.36 5.51 -0.57
CA ALA A 26 6.92 4.20 -0.28
C ALA A 26 5.80 3.30 0.23
N GLY A 27 5.64 2.11 -0.38
CA GLY A 27 4.65 1.12 0.05
C GLY A 27 4.76 0.80 1.55
N VAL A 28 3.63 0.44 2.15
CA VAL A 28 3.46 0.26 3.61
C VAL A 28 4.52 -0.68 4.17
N ARG A 29 5.50 -0.13 4.90
CA ARG A 29 6.40 -0.92 5.77
C ARG A 29 5.69 -1.23 7.09
N PRO A 30 6.16 -2.22 7.87
CA PRO A 30 5.62 -2.55 9.20
C PRO A 30 5.58 -1.37 10.20
N ASN A 31 6.24 -0.24 9.90
CA ASN A 31 6.21 0.98 10.71
C ASN A 31 5.20 2.05 10.21
N GLY A 32 4.30 1.70 9.29
CA GLY A 32 3.34 2.63 8.69
C GLY A 32 3.84 3.29 7.40
N GLY A 33 2.93 3.94 6.67
CA GLY A 33 3.25 4.67 5.44
C GLY A 33 4.03 5.94 5.76
N GLN A 34 5.24 6.07 5.21
CA GLN A 34 6.04 7.29 5.31
C GLN A 34 6.07 7.98 3.95
N THR A 35 5.61 9.23 3.92
CA THR A 35 5.72 10.11 2.75
C THR A 35 7.01 10.90 2.86
N ILE A 36 7.93 10.72 1.91
CA ILE A 36 9.19 11.48 1.85
C ILE A 36 9.04 12.53 0.75
N TRP A 37 9.21 13.80 1.12
CA TRP A 37 9.28 14.92 0.18
C TRP A 37 10.74 15.07 -0.27
N TYR A 38 11.01 14.90 -1.57
CA TYR A 38 12.37 15.04 -2.12
C TYR A 38 12.76 16.49 -2.39
N GLN A 39 11.79 17.41 -2.42
CA GLN A 39 12.02 18.84 -2.52
C GLN A 39 11.49 19.49 -1.25
N PRO A 40 12.33 20.20 -0.47
CA PRO A 40 11.84 21.06 0.59
C PRO A 40 10.98 22.17 -0.03
N PRO A 41 9.83 22.53 0.56
CA PRO A 41 9.04 23.64 0.08
C PRO A 41 9.89 24.91 0.13
N ASP A 42 10.06 25.57 -1.01
CA ASP A 42 10.62 26.92 -1.05
C ASP A 42 9.54 27.88 -0.56
N ASP A 43 9.66 28.34 0.69
CA ASP A 43 8.72 29.28 1.30
C ASP A 43 8.71 30.66 0.59
N SER A 44 9.64 30.91 -0.32
CA SER A 44 9.77 32.15 -1.08
C SER A 44 8.76 32.31 -2.23
N VAL A 45 7.98 31.26 -2.54
CA VAL A 45 7.02 31.25 -3.67
C VAL A 45 5.56 31.14 -3.21
N ILE A 46 5.31 31.10 -1.90
CA ILE A 46 3.96 31.02 -1.35
C ILE A 46 3.32 32.42 -1.41
N ASP A 47 2.22 32.54 -2.16
CA ASP A 47 1.40 33.75 -2.22
C ASP A 47 1.03 34.19 -0.78
N PRO A 48 1.40 35.41 -0.34
CA PRO A 48 1.14 35.87 1.03
C PRO A 48 -0.35 35.86 1.42
N ALA A 49 -1.27 35.76 0.45
CA ALA A 49 -2.69 35.57 0.71
C ALA A 49 -3.03 34.24 1.44
N LEU A 50 -2.20 33.21 1.32
CA LEU A 50 -2.44 31.88 1.91
C LEU A 50 -1.94 31.73 3.35
N CYS A 51 -1.14 32.67 3.87
CA CYS A 51 -0.54 32.59 5.21
C CYS A 51 -1.46 33.05 6.35
N SER A 52 -2.71 33.44 6.08
CA SER A 52 -3.63 33.97 7.10
C SER A 52 -4.46 32.91 7.84
N SER A 53 -4.16 31.61 7.65
CA SER A 53 -4.81 30.54 8.41
C SER A 53 -4.06 30.27 9.74
N PRO A 54 -4.72 30.33 10.91
CA PRO A 54 -4.07 30.10 12.19
C PRO A 54 -3.69 28.62 12.35
N GLN A 55 -2.40 28.31 12.36
CA GLN A 55 -1.88 26.99 12.72
C GLN A 55 -1.67 26.86 14.25
N PRO A 56 -1.98 25.70 14.85
CA PRO A 56 -1.59 25.39 16.21
C PRO A 56 -0.14 24.89 16.28
N ILE A 57 0.71 25.71 16.93
CA ILE A 57 1.83 25.40 17.84
C ILE A 57 2.57 24.05 17.66
N THR A 58 3.83 24.18 17.23
CA THR A 58 4.95 23.20 17.32
C THR A 58 5.28 22.73 18.74
N PRO A 59 6.06 21.64 18.86
CA PRO A 59 7.26 21.67 19.70
C PRO A 59 8.56 21.23 18.96
N PRO A 60 9.75 21.46 19.55
CA PRO A 60 10.94 21.89 18.82
C PRO A 60 11.99 20.80 18.51
N ASN A 61 12.64 20.98 17.36
CA ASN A 61 14.08 20.93 17.08
C ASN A 61 15.02 20.31 18.14
N LEU A 62 15.83 19.29 17.77
CA LEU A 62 17.18 19.12 18.30
C LEU A 62 18.11 18.30 17.37
N LEU A 63 19.21 18.96 16.97
CA LEU A 63 20.59 18.47 16.78
C LEU A 63 21.02 17.94 15.40
N GLN A 64 21.53 18.89 14.61
CA GLN A 64 22.44 18.73 13.48
C GLN A 64 23.88 18.60 13.99
N THR A 65 24.58 17.52 13.64
CA THR A 65 25.98 17.27 13.98
C THR A 65 26.89 17.75 12.84
N PRO A 66 27.96 18.53 13.09
CA PRO A 66 28.89 18.96 12.05
C PRO A 66 29.90 17.85 11.71
N ILE A 67 30.19 17.71 10.41
CA ILE A 67 31.18 16.80 9.84
C ILE A 67 32.53 17.54 9.78
N PRO A 68 33.63 17.01 10.33
CA PRO A 68 34.97 17.49 10.02
C PRO A 68 35.56 16.75 8.81
N SER A 69 36.00 17.55 7.84
CA SER A 69 36.80 17.15 6.68
C SER A 69 38.25 16.86 7.09
N SER A 70 38.82 15.76 6.58
CA SER A 70 40.26 15.46 6.67
C SER A 70 40.69 14.48 5.56
N PRO A 71 41.99 14.46 5.21
CA PRO A 71 42.45 14.33 3.83
C PRO A 71 42.90 12.91 3.42
N VAL A 72 43.08 12.78 2.10
CA VAL A 72 43.53 11.64 1.30
C VAL A 72 44.92 11.12 1.73
N THR A 73 45.06 9.82 1.99
CA THR A 73 46.34 9.07 1.88
C THR A 73 46.06 7.55 1.75
N PRO A 74 47.04 6.70 1.36
CA PRO A 74 47.01 5.95 0.11
C PRO A 74 46.65 4.47 0.29
N THR A 75 46.27 3.89 -0.85
CA THR A 75 45.93 2.51 -1.16
C THR A 75 46.79 1.44 -0.45
N PRO A 76 46.18 0.54 0.35
CA PRO A 76 46.73 -0.77 0.63
C PRO A 76 46.12 -1.86 -0.26
N GLN A 77 46.95 -2.86 -0.50
CA GLN A 77 46.79 -3.95 -1.47
C GLN A 77 45.47 -4.73 -1.32
N ALA A 78 44.89 -5.04 -2.48
CA ALA A 78 43.61 -5.72 -2.63
C ALA A 78 43.67 -7.18 -2.17
N CYS A 79 43.13 -7.47 -0.99
CA CYS A 79 42.55 -8.78 -0.71
C CYS A 79 41.15 -8.84 -1.34
N PRO A 80 40.75 -9.95 -1.98
CA PRO A 80 39.41 -10.08 -2.54
C PRO A 80 38.38 -9.84 -1.43
N PRO A 81 37.38 -8.96 -1.65
CA PRO A 81 36.42 -8.63 -0.62
C PRO A 81 35.65 -9.90 -0.23
N LYS A 82 35.59 -10.18 1.09
CA LYS A 82 34.74 -11.23 1.64
C LYS A 82 33.29 -10.95 1.19
N PRO A 83 32.59 -11.93 0.59
CA PRO A 83 31.21 -11.72 0.17
C PRO A 83 30.36 -11.37 1.39
N SER A 84 29.68 -10.22 1.33
CA SER A 84 28.87 -9.73 2.42
C SER A 84 27.56 -10.53 2.49
N THR A 85 27.13 -10.88 3.69
CA THR A 85 25.90 -11.68 3.95
C THR A 85 24.65 -11.11 3.27
N ASN A 86 24.62 -9.79 3.04
CA ASN A 86 23.51 -9.12 2.39
C ASN A 86 23.38 -9.41 0.89
N SER A 87 24.49 -9.70 0.18
CA SER A 87 24.40 -10.04 -1.25
C SER A 87 23.86 -11.45 -1.47
N CYS A 88 24.08 -12.36 -0.51
CA CYS A 88 23.58 -13.73 -0.59
C CYS A 88 22.04 -13.78 -0.46
N LEU A 89 21.47 -13.03 0.48
CA LEU A 89 20.01 -12.91 0.64
C LEU A 89 19.34 -12.22 -0.57
N ALA A 90 20.04 -11.27 -1.21
CA ALA A 90 19.53 -10.62 -2.41
C ALA A 90 19.45 -11.61 -3.59
N LEU A 91 20.47 -12.45 -3.77
CA LEU A 91 20.50 -13.48 -4.81
C LEU A 91 19.52 -14.61 -4.52
N GLU A 92 19.34 -15.02 -3.28
CA GLU A 92 18.33 -16.01 -2.89
C GLU A 92 16.90 -15.51 -3.18
N LYS A 93 16.61 -14.23 -2.89
CA LYS A 93 15.35 -13.60 -3.27
C LYS A 93 15.19 -13.44 -4.78
N ALA A 94 16.27 -13.17 -5.50
CA ALA A 94 16.26 -13.06 -6.96
C ALA A 94 16.05 -14.43 -7.64
N ALA A 95 16.60 -15.51 -7.07
CA ALA A 95 16.39 -16.87 -7.55
C ALA A 95 14.94 -17.36 -7.33
N ALA A 96 14.22 -16.78 -6.37
CA ALA A 96 12.80 -17.02 -6.15
C ALA A 96 11.87 -16.21 -7.08
N ILE A 97 12.41 -15.41 -8.01
CA ILE A 97 11.61 -14.71 -9.01
C ILE A 97 11.04 -15.75 -9.97
N LYS A 98 9.80 -16.18 -9.69
CA LYS A 98 9.02 -17.00 -10.61
C LYS A 98 9.01 -16.34 -11.98
N VAL A 99 9.29 -17.14 -13.01
CA VAL A 99 9.08 -16.85 -14.43
C VAL A 99 7.84 -15.98 -14.57
N ILE A 100 8.00 -14.81 -15.21
CA ILE A 100 6.95 -13.82 -15.43
C ILE A 100 5.72 -14.60 -15.93
N PRO A 101 4.60 -14.60 -15.19
CA PRO A 101 3.43 -15.35 -15.61
C PRO A 101 3.05 -14.88 -17.02
N GLN A 102 2.77 -15.84 -17.91
CA GLN A 102 2.25 -15.53 -19.24
C GLN A 102 1.09 -14.55 -19.09
N LYS A 103 1.05 -13.54 -19.95
CA LYS A 103 0.09 -12.43 -19.87
C LYS A 103 -1.32 -13.02 -19.83
N CYS A 104 -1.94 -13.03 -18.64
CA CYS A 104 -3.38 -13.24 -18.53
C CYS A 104 -4.09 -12.24 -19.44
N SER A 105 -5.20 -12.64 -20.04
CA SER A 105 -5.96 -11.72 -20.89
C SER A 105 -6.36 -10.49 -20.07
N ILE A 106 -6.34 -9.31 -20.70
CA ILE A 106 -6.74 -8.05 -20.03
C ILE A 106 -8.13 -8.20 -19.39
N VAL A 107 -9.04 -8.92 -20.07
CA VAL A 107 -10.39 -9.18 -19.58
C VAL A 107 -10.38 -10.02 -18.30
N GLU A 108 -9.56 -11.07 -18.22
CA GLU A 108 -9.42 -11.91 -17.02
C GLU A 108 -8.85 -11.13 -15.85
N ALA A 109 -7.88 -10.25 -16.12
CA ALA A 109 -7.34 -9.35 -15.10
C ALA A 109 -8.42 -8.42 -14.54
N MET A 110 -9.28 -7.85 -15.39
CA MET A 110 -10.40 -7.02 -14.95
C MET A 110 -11.44 -7.79 -14.13
N ILE A 111 -11.75 -9.03 -14.51
CA ILE A 111 -12.64 -9.92 -13.74
C ILE A 111 -12.04 -10.18 -12.35
N THR A 112 -10.77 -10.55 -12.30
CA THR A 112 -10.05 -10.85 -11.05
C THR A 112 -10.04 -9.64 -10.12
N ILE A 113 -9.74 -8.45 -10.65
CA ILE A 113 -9.74 -7.21 -9.86
C ILE A 113 -11.13 -6.93 -9.29
N SER A 114 -12.18 -7.10 -10.10
CA SER A 114 -13.56 -6.84 -9.69
C SER A 114 -14.06 -7.83 -8.63
N GLN A 115 -13.67 -9.10 -8.73
CA GLN A 115 -13.95 -10.10 -7.71
C GLN A 115 -13.21 -9.78 -6.40
N GLN A 116 -11.94 -9.40 -6.49
CA GLN A 116 -11.15 -9.03 -5.31
C GLN A 116 -11.71 -7.81 -4.57
N THR A 117 -12.21 -6.80 -5.30
CA THR A 117 -12.82 -5.62 -4.68
C THR A 117 -14.14 -5.99 -3.99
N PHE A 118 -14.96 -6.84 -4.60
CA PHE A 118 -16.18 -7.36 -4.00
C PHE A 118 -15.88 -8.18 -2.73
N ASP A 119 -14.96 -9.12 -2.78
CA ASP A 119 -14.56 -9.95 -1.63
C ASP A 119 -13.97 -9.12 -0.49
N ALA A 120 -13.20 -8.07 -0.81
CA ALA A 120 -12.67 -7.15 0.18
C ALA A 120 -13.79 -6.35 0.85
N PHE A 121 -14.78 -5.90 0.08
CA PHE A 121 -15.95 -5.20 0.59
C PHE A 121 -16.79 -6.10 1.51
N GLU A 122 -17.09 -7.33 1.09
CA GLU A 122 -17.86 -8.28 1.89
C GLU A 122 -17.15 -8.62 3.21
N ARG A 123 -15.83 -8.87 3.17
CA ARG A 123 -15.03 -9.09 4.39
C ARG A 123 -15.09 -7.90 5.34
N LYS A 124 -14.99 -6.67 4.81
CA LYS A 124 -15.11 -5.46 5.63
C LYS A 124 -16.49 -5.37 6.28
N ASN A 125 -17.55 -5.59 5.52
CA ASN A 125 -18.92 -5.56 6.01
C ASN A 125 -19.17 -6.62 7.10
N MET A 126 -18.67 -7.85 6.92
CA MET A 126 -18.74 -8.89 7.94
C MET A 126 -18.04 -8.50 9.25
N LEU A 127 -16.85 -7.90 9.15
CA LEU A 127 -16.11 -7.45 10.33
C LEU A 127 -16.83 -6.32 11.07
N GLU A 128 -17.41 -5.39 10.32
CA GLU A 128 -18.22 -4.30 10.86
C GLU A 128 -19.45 -4.83 11.60
N GLN A 129 -20.18 -5.77 10.98
CA GLN A 129 -21.33 -6.42 11.61
C GLN A 129 -20.94 -7.20 12.87
N ALA A 130 -19.82 -7.94 12.85
CA ALA A 130 -19.31 -8.63 14.03
C ALA A 130 -18.99 -7.65 15.17
N THR A 131 -18.45 -6.48 14.83
CA THR A 131 -18.11 -5.44 15.80
C THR A 131 -19.38 -4.82 16.38
N ALA A 132 -20.37 -4.49 15.54
CA ALA A 132 -21.66 -3.97 15.97
C ALA A 132 -22.37 -4.93 16.93
N GLN A 133 -22.41 -6.23 16.62
CA GLN A 133 -23.02 -7.24 17.50
C GLN A 133 -22.30 -7.34 18.86
N ARG A 134 -20.97 -7.26 18.88
CA ARG A 134 -20.21 -7.27 20.16
C ARG A 134 -20.51 -6.03 21.00
N VAL A 135 -20.61 -4.86 20.36
CA VAL A 135 -20.94 -3.60 21.04
C VAL A 135 -22.35 -3.67 21.61
N GLN A 136 -23.32 -4.17 20.84
CA GLN A 136 -24.69 -4.36 21.30
C GLN A 136 -24.76 -5.31 22.50
N ALA A 137 -24.16 -6.50 22.41
CA ALA A 137 -24.15 -7.46 23.53
C ALA A 137 -23.48 -6.88 24.79
N LEU A 138 -22.46 -6.03 24.63
CA LEU A 138 -21.84 -5.34 25.76
C LEU A 138 -22.77 -4.28 26.37
N ALA A 139 -23.54 -3.56 25.56
CA ALA A 139 -24.51 -2.60 26.05
C ALA A 139 -25.61 -3.30 26.87
N GLU A 140 -26.16 -4.38 26.36
CA GLU A 140 -27.16 -5.21 27.07
C GLU A 140 -26.62 -5.77 28.39
N PHE A 141 -25.35 -6.20 28.42
CA PHE A 141 -24.70 -6.65 29.65
C PHE A 141 -24.53 -5.52 30.68
N LYS A 142 -24.16 -4.32 30.23
CA LYS A 142 -24.01 -3.13 31.11
C LYS A 142 -25.33 -2.67 31.70
N GLU A 143 -26.43 -2.85 30.96
CA GLU A 143 -27.79 -2.57 31.44
C GLU A 143 -28.34 -3.68 32.36
N GLY A 144 -27.63 -4.81 32.48
CA GLY A 144 -28.06 -5.95 33.28
C GLY A 144 -29.18 -6.78 32.63
N LEU A 145 -29.43 -6.58 31.34
CA LEU A 145 -30.44 -7.34 30.57
C LEU A 145 -30.01 -8.78 30.30
N ILE A 146 -28.69 -9.02 30.22
CA ILE A 146 -28.12 -10.35 30.06
C ILE A 146 -27.14 -10.66 31.19
N SER A 147 -27.12 -11.92 31.60
CA SER A 147 -26.15 -12.39 32.60
C SER A 147 -24.74 -12.48 32.02
N LYS A 148 -23.73 -12.54 32.91
CA LYS A 148 -22.32 -12.69 32.51
C LYS A 148 -22.08 -13.96 31.68
N ASP A 149 -22.74 -15.07 32.03
CA ASP A 149 -22.56 -16.35 31.34
C ASP A 149 -23.20 -16.33 29.96
N GLU A 150 -24.36 -15.68 29.82
CA GLU A 150 -25.02 -15.46 28.52
C GLU A 150 -24.19 -14.56 27.63
N TRP A 151 -23.68 -13.44 28.15
CA TRP A 151 -22.76 -12.57 27.42
C TRP A 151 -21.53 -13.35 26.92
N GLN A 152 -20.91 -14.19 27.76
CA GLN A 152 -19.78 -15.02 27.35
C GLN A 152 -20.15 -16.06 26.28
N LYS A 153 -21.36 -16.63 26.33
CA LYS A 153 -21.86 -17.54 25.29
C LYS A 153 -22.06 -16.77 23.97
N GLU A 154 -22.59 -15.57 24.05
CA GLU A 154 -22.90 -14.71 22.90
C GLU A 154 -21.62 -14.23 22.20
N ILE A 155 -20.63 -13.77 22.95
CA ILE A 155 -19.31 -13.41 22.38
C ILE A 155 -18.64 -14.62 21.71
N ARG A 156 -18.78 -15.82 22.29
CA ARG A 156 -18.29 -17.07 21.66
C ARG A 156 -19.05 -17.39 20.38
N ARG A 157 -20.36 -17.18 20.35
CA ARG A 157 -21.22 -17.36 19.17
C ARG A 157 -20.80 -16.41 18.05
N ILE A 158 -20.68 -15.11 18.34
CA ILE A 158 -20.24 -14.09 17.37
C ILE A 158 -18.83 -14.43 16.86
N LYS A 159 -17.90 -14.81 17.74
CA LYS A 159 -16.54 -15.19 17.31
C LYS A 159 -16.53 -16.41 16.39
N ARG A 160 -17.42 -17.39 16.59
CA ARG A 160 -17.55 -18.55 15.70
C ARG A 160 -18.17 -18.17 14.35
N GLN A 161 -19.23 -17.36 14.37
CA GLN A 161 -19.93 -16.95 13.14
C GLN A 161 -19.09 -16.07 12.23
N PHE A 162 -18.35 -15.13 12.80
CA PHE A 162 -17.52 -14.18 12.05
C PHE A 162 -16.04 -14.52 12.11
N SER A 163 -15.70 -15.79 12.39
CA SER A 163 -14.33 -16.23 12.26
C SER A 163 -13.96 -16.15 10.77
N PRO A 164 -12.91 -15.41 10.39
CA PRO A 164 -12.45 -15.46 9.02
C PRO A 164 -12.14 -16.93 8.67
N PRO A 165 -12.53 -17.41 7.49
CA PRO A 165 -12.10 -18.72 7.03
C PRO A 165 -10.57 -18.74 7.10
N SER A 166 -10.01 -19.81 7.68
CA SER A 166 -8.56 -20.02 7.71
C SER A 166 -8.01 -19.72 6.32
N PRO A 167 -6.93 -18.92 6.18
CA PRO A 167 -6.40 -18.58 4.88
C PRO A 167 -6.12 -19.87 4.14
N GLN A 168 -6.98 -20.20 3.17
CA GLN A 168 -6.76 -21.32 2.29
C GLN A 168 -5.47 -20.99 1.54
N PRO A 169 -4.48 -21.89 1.49
CA PRO A 169 -3.28 -21.65 0.71
C PRO A 169 -3.76 -21.30 -0.71
N LEU A 170 -3.31 -20.16 -1.24
CA LEU A 170 -3.68 -19.68 -2.57
C LEU A 170 -3.58 -20.86 -3.53
N THR A 171 -4.74 -21.43 -3.91
CA THR A 171 -4.80 -22.43 -4.94
C THR A 171 -4.56 -21.68 -6.23
N THR A 172 -3.29 -21.53 -6.60
CA THR A 172 -2.89 -21.07 -7.93
C THR A 172 -3.72 -21.89 -8.92
N PRO A 173 -4.52 -21.24 -9.79
CA PRO A 173 -5.28 -21.96 -10.79
C PRO A 173 -4.28 -22.75 -11.62
N ARG A 174 -4.33 -24.07 -11.48
CA ARG A 174 -3.54 -24.97 -12.31
C ARG A 174 -4.22 -24.91 -13.67
N HIS A 175 -3.75 -24.01 -14.53
CA HIS A 175 -4.17 -23.95 -15.92
C HIS A 175 -3.87 -25.34 -16.51
N ASN A 176 -4.92 -26.15 -16.69
CA ASN A 176 -4.87 -27.35 -17.51
C ASN A 176 -4.71 -26.86 -18.94
N LEU A 177 -3.46 -26.82 -19.40
CA LEU A 177 -3.09 -26.70 -20.80
C LEU A 177 -3.02 -28.10 -21.41
N ASP A 178 -4.11 -28.87 -21.31
CA ASP A 178 -4.31 -30.05 -22.15
C ASP A 178 -5.42 -29.68 -23.14
N GLY A 179 -5.06 -28.77 -24.05
CA GLY A 179 -5.82 -28.53 -25.27
C GLY A 179 -5.53 -29.68 -26.22
N ASP A 180 -6.34 -30.72 -26.13
CA ASP A 180 -6.44 -31.79 -27.12
C ASP A 180 -6.98 -31.19 -28.43
N TYR A 181 -6.07 -30.81 -29.32
CA TYR A 181 -6.40 -30.39 -30.69
C TYR A 181 -6.62 -31.68 -31.49
N SER A 182 -7.86 -32.16 -31.52
CA SER A 182 -8.26 -33.20 -32.46
C SER A 182 -8.17 -32.63 -33.88
N GLU A 183 -7.14 -33.06 -34.59
CA GLU A 183 -6.91 -32.84 -36.01
C GLU A 183 -7.92 -33.73 -36.77
N GLU A 184 -9.04 -33.14 -37.21
CA GLU A 184 -9.93 -33.80 -38.17
C GLU A 184 -9.30 -33.71 -39.56
N ASP A 185 -8.67 -34.81 -39.97
CA ASP A 185 -8.22 -35.06 -41.33
C ASP A 185 -9.39 -35.37 -42.27
N ALA A 186 -9.16 -34.96 -43.52
CA ALA A 186 -9.93 -35.05 -44.75
C ALA A 186 -10.70 -36.36 -45.06
#